data_AF-A0A966KCQ6-F1
#
_entry.id   AF-A0A966KCQ6-F1
#
_cell.length_a   1.000
_cell.length_b   1.000
_cell.length_c   1.000
_cell.angle_alpha   90.00
_cell.angle_beta   90.00
_cell.angle_gamma   90.00
#
_symmetry.space_group_name_H-M   'P 1'
#
loop_
_entity.id
_entity.type
_entity.pdbx_description
1 polymer ?
#
loop_
_entity_poly.entity_id
_entity_poly.type
_entity_poly.pdbx_seq_one_letter_code
_entity_poly.pdbx_strand_id
1 'polypeptide(L)'
;MKKIILITLSISLFVEGDYLVHPKSQALIDELVTNHGFEQSFVEDVLSNAVRQQKIIDSISKPAEFTWTWDRYKKLFIEDKRIANGKLFIKNNFQTLERAEKEFGVPKEVITAILGVETRYGKIQGSYR
;
A
#
# COMPACT_ATOMS: atom_id res chain seq x y z
N MET A 1 -50.18 -23.35 33.32
CA MET A 1 -49.62 -23.85 32.04
C MET A 1 -48.27 -23.17 31.82
N LYS A 2 -47.16 -23.92 31.85
CA LYS A 2 -45.79 -23.37 31.83
C LYS A 2 -45.47 -22.83 30.42
N LYS A 3 -45.11 -21.55 30.32
CA LYS A 3 -44.64 -20.93 29.07
C LYS A 3 -43.22 -21.41 28.79
N ILE A 4 -43.01 -22.11 27.67
CA ILE A 4 -41.69 -22.47 27.17
C ILE A 4 -41.23 -21.30 26.28
N ILE A 5 -40.17 -20.61 26.70
CA ILE A 5 -39.51 -19.56 25.91
C ILE A 5 -38.39 -20.24 25.13
N LEU A 6 -38.51 -20.26 23.80
CA LEU A 6 -37.49 -20.77 22.89
C LEU A 6 -36.49 -19.64 22.62
N ILE A 7 -35.28 -19.75 23.16
CA ILE A 7 -34.18 -18.81 22.87
C ILE A 7 -33.41 -19.38 21.68
N THR A 8 -33.60 -18.78 20.51
CA THR A 8 -32.76 -19.04 19.33
C THR A 8 -31.45 -18.29 19.46
N LEU A 9 -30.35 -19.03 19.63
CA LEU A 9 -28.99 -18.50 19.64
C LEU A 9 -28.50 -18.39 18.20
N SER A 10 -28.48 -17.18 17.65
CA SER A 10 -27.87 -16.91 16.34
C SER A 10 -26.35 -16.88 16.49
N ILE A 11 -25.68 -17.90 15.96
CA ILE A 11 -24.22 -17.91 15.82
C ILE A 11 -23.88 -17.11 14.57
N SER A 12 -23.31 -15.92 14.75
CA SER A 12 -22.71 -15.17 13.65
C SER A 12 -21.39 -15.82 13.27
N LEU A 13 -21.34 -16.47 12.11
CA LEU A 13 -20.07 -16.86 11.49
C LEU A 13 -19.36 -15.57 11.07
N PHE A 14 -18.25 -15.25 11.73
CA PHE A 14 -17.32 -14.26 11.20
C PHE A 14 -16.70 -14.87 9.95
N VAL A 15 -17.17 -14.44 8.77
CA VAL A 15 -16.44 -14.70 7.51
C VAL A 15 -15.21 -13.80 7.55
N GLU A 16 -14.13 -14.34 8.09
CA GLU A 16 -12.79 -13.85 7.80
C GLU A 16 -12.64 -13.92 6.28
N GLY A 17 -12.22 -12.82 5.65
CA GLY A 17 -12.28 -12.66 4.20
C GLY A 17 -11.26 -13.55 3.49
N ASP A 18 -11.52 -14.85 3.44
CA ASP A 18 -10.74 -15.81 2.69
C ASP A 18 -10.90 -15.49 1.20
N TYR A 19 -9.83 -14.97 0.61
CA TYR A 19 -9.85 -14.63 -0.81
C TYR A 19 -9.82 -15.87 -1.68
N LEU A 20 -9.48 -17.07 -1.18
CA LEU A 20 -9.52 -18.28 -1.97
C LEU A 20 -10.95 -18.61 -2.45
N VAL A 21 -11.94 -18.41 -1.59
CA VAL A 21 -13.36 -18.69 -1.89
C VAL A 21 -14.07 -17.55 -2.64
N HIS A 22 -13.38 -16.46 -2.96
CA HIS A 22 -13.98 -15.32 -3.64
C HIS A 22 -14.32 -15.66 -5.11
N PRO A 23 -15.46 -15.22 -5.67
CA PRO A 23 -15.91 -15.64 -7.01
C PRO A 23 -14.95 -15.34 -8.17
N LYS A 24 -14.04 -14.38 -7.98
CA LYS A 24 -13.04 -14.00 -8.99
C LYS A 24 -11.71 -14.73 -8.85
N SER A 25 -11.52 -15.51 -7.80
CA SER A 25 -10.21 -16.07 -7.46
C SER A 25 -9.79 -17.17 -8.40
N GLN A 26 -10.71 -18.02 -8.85
CA GLN A 26 -10.38 -19.06 -9.83
C GLN A 26 -9.81 -18.47 -11.12
N ALA A 27 -10.44 -17.41 -11.66
CA ALA A 27 -9.96 -16.76 -12.87
C ALA A 27 -8.54 -16.18 -12.69
N LEU A 28 -8.24 -15.62 -11.51
CA LEU A 28 -6.91 -15.11 -11.19
C LEU A 28 -5.88 -16.25 -11.04
N ILE A 29 -6.26 -17.34 -10.38
CA ILE A 29 -5.41 -18.55 -10.25
C ILE A 29 -5.08 -19.10 -11.63
N ASP A 30 -6.08 -19.27 -12.49
CA ASP A 30 -5.90 -19.80 -13.84
C ASP A 30 -4.97 -18.91 -14.68
N GLU A 31 -5.12 -17.58 -14.59
CA GLU A 31 -4.24 -16.61 -15.24
C GLU A 31 -2.80 -16.73 -14.76
N LEU A 32 -2.58 -16.74 -13.44
CA LEU A 32 -1.25 -16.79 -12.85
C LEU A 32 -0.54 -18.13 -13.13
N VAL A 33 -1.28 -19.23 -13.11
CA VAL A 33 -0.73 -20.56 -13.42
C VAL A 33 -0.42 -20.67 -14.92
N THR A 34 -1.39 -20.34 -15.78
CA THR A 34 -1.28 -20.61 -17.23
C THR A 34 -0.38 -19.62 -17.94
N ASN A 35 -0.49 -18.32 -17.63
CA ASN A 35 0.20 -17.27 -18.37
C ASN A 35 1.53 -16.87 -17.72
N HIS A 36 1.65 -17.07 -16.40
CA HIS A 36 2.80 -16.63 -15.62
C HIS A 36 3.59 -17.77 -14.96
N GLY A 37 3.11 -19.03 -15.06
CA GLY A 37 3.85 -20.22 -14.64
C GLY A 37 3.97 -20.39 -13.12
N PHE A 38 3.08 -19.79 -12.34
CA PHE A 38 3.05 -20.00 -10.89
C PHE A 38 2.57 -21.42 -10.54
N GLU A 39 3.07 -21.97 -9.44
CA GLU A 39 2.45 -23.17 -8.86
C GLU A 39 1.09 -22.81 -8.25
N GLN A 40 0.07 -23.59 -8.58
CA GLN A 40 -1.29 -23.34 -8.09
C GLN A 40 -1.35 -23.28 -6.56
N SER A 41 -0.70 -24.24 -5.88
CA SER A 41 -0.62 -24.31 -4.42
C SER A 41 -0.05 -23.04 -3.78
N PHE A 42 0.95 -22.42 -4.42
CA PHE A 42 1.53 -21.16 -3.96
C PHE A 42 0.51 -20.01 -4.06
N VAL A 43 -0.21 -19.91 -5.18
CA VAL A 43 -1.22 -18.86 -5.36
C VAL A 43 -2.37 -19.03 -4.37
N GLU A 44 -2.82 -20.27 -4.16
CA GLU A 44 -3.87 -20.60 -3.18
C GLU A 44 -3.43 -20.27 -1.74
N ASP A 45 -2.18 -20.55 -1.38
CA ASP A 45 -1.63 -20.19 -0.06
C ASP A 45 -1.59 -18.67 0.12
N VAL A 46 -1.14 -17.92 -0.89
CA VAL A 46 -1.14 -16.45 -0.83
C VAL A 46 -2.55 -15.89 -0.67
N LEU A 47 -3.53 -16.41 -1.42
CA LEU A 47 -4.92 -15.93 -1.35
C LEU A 47 -5.61 -16.28 -0.03
N SER A 48 -5.38 -17.49 0.50
CA SER A 48 -5.98 -17.92 1.77
C SER A 48 -5.41 -17.16 2.97
N ASN A 49 -4.14 -16.73 2.90
CA ASN A 49 -3.52 -15.89 3.94
C ASN A 49 -3.79 -14.38 3.77
N ALA A 50 -4.40 -13.95 2.67
CA ALA A 50 -4.68 -12.54 2.43
C ALA A 50 -5.82 -12.05 3.32
N VAL A 51 -5.66 -10.87 3.92
CA VAL A 51 -6.63 -10.31 4.87
C VAL A 51 -7.31 -9.08 4.30
N ARG A 52 -8.65 -9.08 4.33
CA ARG A 52 -9.44 -7.95 3.88
C ARG A 52 -9.27 -6.74 4.79
N GLN A 53 -8.59 -5.71 4.30
CA GLN A 53 -8.36 -4.46 5.03
C GLN A 53 -9.52 -3.46 4.80
N GLN A 54 -10.53 -3.47 5.66
CA GLN A 54 -11.68 -2.55 5.54
C GLN A 54 -11.25 -1.07 5.48
N LYS A 55 -10.20 -0.68 6.21
CA LYS A 55 -9.65 0.69 6.18
C LYS A 55 -9.17 1.11 4.79
N ILE A 56 -8.60 0.19 4.01
CA ILE A 56 -8.16 0.48 2.62
C ILE A 56 -9.38 0.76 1.76
N ILE A 57 -10.42 -0.09 1.87
CA ILE A 57 -11.69 0.05 1.15
C ILE A 57 -12.36 1.38 1.50
N ASP A 58 -12.45 1.70 2.78
CA ASP A 58 -13.04 2.97 3.22
C ASP A 58 -12.25 4.18 2.72
N SER A 59 -10.92 4.06 2.60
CA SER A 59 -10.06 5.16 2.16
C SER A 59 -10.17 5.39 0.66
N ILE A 60 -10.21 4.32 -0.15
CA ILE A 60 -10.35 4.45 -1.61
C ILE A 60 -11.74 4.92 -2.03
N SER A 61 -12.78 4.60 -1.24
CA SER A 61 -14.16 5.01 -1.53
C SER A 61 -14.51 6.44 -1.09
N LYS A 62 -13.58 7.18 -0.48
CA LYS A 62 -13.77 8.57 -0.06
C LYS A 62 -13.15 9.53 -1.08
N PRO A 63 -13.95 10.18 -1.95
CA PRO A 63 -13.42 11.20 -2.84
C PRO A 63 -12.90 12.40 -2.05
N ALA A 64 -11.89 13.09 -2.59
CA ALA A 64 -11.42 14.33 -1.99
C ALA A 64 -12.49 15.42 -2.15
N GLU A 65 -13.04 15.91 -1.03
CA GLU A 65 -14.09 16.92 -1.03
C GLU A 65 -13.59 18.35 -1.32
N PHE A 66 -12.28 18.55 -1.44
CA PHE A 66 -11.69 19.87 -1.72
C PHE A 66 -10.38 19.79 -2.50
N THR A 67 -10.09 20.84 -3.27
CA THR A 67 -8.83 21.00 -4.00
C THR A 67 -7.85 21.85 -3.20
N TRP A 68 -6.58 21.42 -3.13
CA TRP A 68 -5.53 22.20 -2.48
C TRP A 68 -5.03 23.31 -3.41
N THR A 69 -4.90 24.53 -2.90
CA THR A 69 -4.15 25.58 -3.59
C THR A 69 -2.66 25.24 -3.58
N TRP A 70 -1.92 25.70 -4.59
CA TRP A 70 -0.47 25.48 -4.65
C TRP A 70 0.26 25.93 -3.38
N ASP A 71 -0.07 27.11 -2.86
CA ASP A 71 0.55 27.65 -1.65
C ASP A 71 0.30 26.81 -0.41
N ARG A 72 -0.84 26.12 -0.33
CA ARG A 72 -1.15 25.21 0.78
C ARG A 72 -0.45 23.88 0.60
N TYR A 73 -0.44 23.35 -0.63
CA TYR A 73 0.19 22.07 -0.95
C TYR A 73 1.71 22.10 -0.78
N LYS A 74 2.39 23.13 -1.30
CA LYS A 74 3.86 23.22 -1.25
C LYS A 74 4.41 23.23 0.18
N LYS A 75 3.67 23.80 1.13
CA LYS A 75 4.04 23.85 2.56
C LYS A 75 4.10 22.47 3.24
N LEU A 76 3.46 21.44 2.67
CA LEU A 76 3.52 20.07 3.19
C LEU A 76 4.89 19.39 2.94
N PHE A 77 5.66 19.90 1.97
CA PHE A 77 6.89 19.28 1.49
C PHE A 77 8.11 20.19 1.59
N ILE A 78 7.95 21.48 1.31
CA ILE A 78 9.03 22.47 1.36
C ILE A 78 9.11 23.02 2.79
N GLU A 79 9.76 22.26 3.67
CA GLU A 79 10.01 22.61 5.07
C GLU A 79 11.51 22.46 5.40
N ASP A 80 12.03 23.27 6.32
CA ASP A 80 13.46 23.30 6.67
C ASP A 80 13.98 21.92 7.07
N LYS A 81 13.18 21.17 7.84
CA LYS A 81 13.51 19.81 8.28
C LYS A 81 13.67 18.86 7.10
N ARG A 82 12.81 18.95 6.08
CA ARG A 82 12.88 18.08 4.90
C ARG A 82 14.06 18.45 4.02
N ILE A 83 14.33 19.74 3.85
CA ILE A 83 15.51 20.23 3.12
C ILE A 83 16.79 19.73 3.79
N ALA A 84 16.90 19.86 5.12
CA ALA A 84 18.06 19.36 5.87
C ALA A 84 18.24 17.84 5.73
N ASN A 85 17.15 17.08 5.83
CA ASN A 85 17.18 15.63 5.63
C ASN A 85 17.56 15.25 4.19
N GLY A 86 17.10 16.00 3.18
CA GLY A 86 17.46 15.78 1.78
C GLY A 86 18.95 16.00 1.51
N LYS A 87 19.53 17.08 2.07
CA LYS A 87 20.98 17.31 2.01
C LYS A 87 21.76 16.16 2.66
N LEU A 88 21.30 15.67 3.82
CA LEU A 88 21.91 14.53 4.49
C LEU A 88 21.78 13.25 3.65
N PHE A 89 20.63 13.01 3.04
CA PHE A 89 20.41 11.84 2.18
C PHE A 89 21.34 11.84 0.97
N ILE A 90 21.49 13.00 0.30
CA ILE A 90 22.44 13.18 -0.81
C ILE A 90 23.85 12.88 -0.33
N LYS A 91 24.28 13.47 0.78
CA LYS A 91 25.62 13.27 1.34
C LYS A 91 25.89 11.78 1.62
N ASN A 92 24.94 11.07 2.22
CA ASN A 92 25.10 9.67 2.60
C ASN A 92 25.08 8.71 1.40
N ASN A 93 24.45 9.09 0.29
CA ASN A 93 24.28 8.25 -0.91
C ASN A 93 24.95 8.85 -2.15
N PHE A 94 25.94 9.72 -1.96
CA PHE A 94 26.47 10.57 -3.02
C PHE A 94 26.96 9.77 -4.23
N GLN A 95 27.74 8.71 -4.00
CA GLN A 95 28.29 7.87 -5.07
C GLN A 95 27.19 7.18 -5.89
N THR A 96 26.15 6.68 -5.22
CA THR A 96 25.01 6.03 -5.89
C THR A 96 24.21 7.03 -6.72
N LEU A 97 23.94 8.20 -6.15
CA LEU A 97 23.18 9.25 -6.83
C LEU A 97 23.97 9.86 -8.00
N GLU A 98 25.28 10.06 -7.84
CA GLU A 98 26.16 10.53 -8.91
C GLU A 98 26.24 9.53 -10.06
N ARG A 99 26.34 8.22 -9.75
CA ARG A 99 26.26 7.17 -10.78
C ARG A 99 24.92 7.21 -11.51
N ALA A 100 23.80 7.28 -10.78
CA ALA A 100 22.47 7.34 -11.38
C ALA A 100 22.29 8.58 -12.27
N GLU A 101 22.82 9.74 -11.84
CA GLU A 101 22.80 10.95 -12.64
C GLU A 101 23.63 10.81 -13.92
N LYS A 102 24.82 10.21 -13.85
CA LYS A 102 25.66 9.95 -15.03
C LYS A 102 25.04 8.95 -16.00
N GLU A 103 24.40 7.91 -15.48
CA GLU A 103 23.86 6.80 -16.28
C GLU A 103 22.50 7.16 -16.91
N PHE A 104 21.63 7.81 -16.14
CA PHE A 104 20.24 8.07 -16.55
C PHE A 104 19.96 9.54 -16.88
N GLY A 105 20.90 10.46 -16.64
CA GLY A 105 20.74 11.88 -16.92
C GLY A 105 19.77 12.62 -15.97
N VAL A 106 19.38 11.99 -14.85
CA VAL A 106 18.46 12.59 -13.87
C VAL A 106 19.26 13.19 -12.71
N PRO A 107 19.14 14.51 -12.43
CA PRO A 107 19.89 15.13 -11.35
C PRO A 107 19.64 14.48 -9.99
N LYS A 108 20.69 14.33 -9.18
CA LYS A 108 20.59 13.74 -7.83
C LYS A 108 19.56 14.43 -6.93
N GLU A 109 19.36 15.74 -7.10
CA GLU A 109 18.37 16.52 -6.35
C GLU A 109 16.94 16.10 -6.70
N VAL A 110 16.67 15.75 -7.96
CA VAL A 110 15.33 15.32 -8.43
C VAL A 110 15.02 13.94 -7.85
N ILE A 111 15.95 12.99 -7.97
CA ILE A 111 15.82 11.65 -7.37
C ILE A 111 15.58 11.77 -5.87
N THR A 112 16.39 12.60 -5.20
CA THR A 112 16.25 12.86 -3.76
C THR A 112 14.90 13.50 -3.43
N ALA A 113 14.41 14.45 -4.24
CA ALA A 113 13.12 15.09 -4.01
C ALA A 113 11.97 14.09 -4.06
N ILE A 114 11.96 13.17 -5.03
CA ILE A 114 10.96 12.09 -5.13
C ILE A 114 11.00 11.23 -3.85
N LEU A 115 12.16 10.71 -3.47
CA LEU A 115 12.30 9.90 -2.26
C LEU A 115 11.89 10.65 -0.98
N GLY A 116 12.13 11.97 -0.96
CA GLY A 116 11.72 12.86 0.10
C GLY A 116 10.21 13.02 0.19
N VAL A 117 9.53 13.20 -0.95
CA VAL A 117 8.06 13.33 -1.03
C VAL A 117 7.38 12.02 -0.67
N GLU A 118 7.80 10.92 -1.29
CA GLU A 118 7.14 9.60 -1.20
C GLU A 118 7.27 8.98 0.19
N THR A 119 8.49 8.91 0.73
CA THR A 119 8.75 8.09 1.92
C THR A 119 9.50 8.81 3.03
N ARG A 120 9.76 10.11 2.86
CA ARG A 120 10.66 10.88 3.74
C ARG A 120 12.01 10.18 3.88
N TYR A 121 12.58 9.78 2.74
CA TYR A 121 13.86 9.09 2.67
C TYR A 121 13.85 7.73 3.39
N GLY A 122 12.76 6.97 3.24
CA GLY A 122 12.58 5.64 3.83
C GLY A 122 12.01 5.61 5.25
N LYS A 123 11.70 6.76 5.87
CA LYS A 123 11.14 6.79 7.23
C LYS A 123 9.67 6.35 7.30
N ILE A 124 8.92 6.52 6.22
CA ILE A 124 7.49 6.20 6.13
C ILE A 124 7.27 5.45 4.80
N GLN A 125 7.14 4.13 4.83
CA GLN A 125 7.05 3.31 3.59
C GLN A 125 5.67 2.67 3.38
N GLY A 126 4.73 2.91 4.29
CA GLY A 126 3.44 2.22 4.34
C GLY A 126 3.33 1.35 5.59
N SER A 127 2.11 0.90 5.88
CA SER A 127 1.78 0.10 7.07
C SER A 127 0.91 -1.12 6.77
N TYR A 128 0.59 -1.34 5.51
CA TYR A 128 -0.16 -2.50 5.04
C TYR A 128 0.80 -3.51 4.42
N ARG A 129 0.43 -4.79 4.52
CA ARG A 129 1.12 -5.91 3.88
C ARG A 129 0.44 -6.24 2.57
#